data_AF-A0A367G3P8-F1
#
_entry.id   AF-A0A367G3P8-F1
#
_cell.length_a   1.000
_cell.length_b   1.000
_cell.length_c   1.000
_cell.angle_alpha   90.00
_cell.angle_beta   90.00
_cell.angle_gamma   90.00
#
_symmetry.space_group_name_H-M   'P 1'
#
loop_
_entity.id
_entity.type
_entity.pdbx_description
1 polymer ?
#
loop_
_entity_poly.entity_id
_entity_poly.type
_entity_poly.pdbx_seq_one_letter_code
_entity_poly.pdbx_strand_id
1 'polypeptide(L)' 'MQIKRLRNTHFGTKKISRVVTGWALYEPGKGWVAFSADRDEFGILVPYIPCGGKRALQSILDAGGFCSFEGMEYVQELAA' A
#
# COMPACT_ATOMS: atom_id res chain seq x y z
N MET A 1 -9.49 8.34 -0.48
CA MET A 1 -8.18 7.87 -1.00
C MET A 1 -7.41 8.95 -1.77
N GLN A 2 -6.08 8.96 -1.62
CA GLN A 2 -5.13 9.85 -2.29
C GLN A 2 -3.98 9.03 -2.86
N ILE A 3 -3.48 9.37 -4.06
CA ILE A 3 -2.26 8.77 -4.58
C ILE A 3 -1.05 9.48 -3.97
N LYS A 4 -0.23 8.76 -3.22
CA LYS A 4 0.99 9.27 -2.59
C LYS A 4 2.21 8.47 -3.03
N ARG A 5 3.37 9.13 -2.98
CA ARG A 5 4.66 8.53 -3.32
C ARG A 5 5.34 8.00 -2.06
N LEU A 6 5.78 6.75 -2.12
CA LEU A 6 6.63 6.11 -1.12
C LEU A 6 8.10 6.27 -1.56
N ARG A 7 8.98 6.61 -0.62
CA ARG A 7 10.42 6.86 -0.88
C ARG A 7 11.25 6.13 0.17
N ASN A 8 11.67 4.91 -0.14
CA ASN A 8 12.37 4.03 0.78
C ASN A 8 11.63 3.91 2.13
N THR A 9 10.32 3.74 2.06
CA THR A 9 9.45 3.68 3.23
C THR A 9 9.47 2.27 3.81
N HIS A 10 9.59 2.15 5.13
CA HIS A 10 9.67 0.87 5.82
C HIS A 10 8.27 0.38 6.25
N PHE A 11 8.01 -0.91 6.08
CA PHE A 11 6.81 -1.60 6.58
C PHE A 11 7.22 -2.90 7.28
N GLY A 12 6.55 -3.23 8.38
CA GLY A 12 6.85 -4.41 9.20
C GLY A 12 7.11 -4.04 10.66
N THR A 13 8.14 -4.64 11.26
CA THR A 13 8.50 -4.44 12.66
C THR A 13 9.91 -3.86 12.78
N LYS A 14 10.29 -3.43 13.99
CA LYS A 14 11.67 -2.97 14.28
C LYS A 14 12.74 -4.04 14.05
N LYS A 15 12.38 -5.32 14.04
CA LYS A 15 13.32 -6.45 13.84
C LYS A 15 13.44 -6.85 12.37
N ILE A 16 12.33 -6.83 11.64
CA ILE A 16 12.27 -7.21 10.23
C ILE A 16 11.30 -6.28 9.50
N SER A 17 11.79 -5.65 8.42
CA SER A 17 11.01 -4.72 7.62
C SER A 17 11.30 -4.86 6.14
N ARG A 18 10.33 -4.49 5.31
CA ARG A 18 10.47 -4.32 3.87
C ARG A 18 10.57 -2.83 3.55
N VAL A 19 11.51 -2.50 2.68
CA VAL A 19 11.67 -1.14 2.14
C VAL A 19 10.97 -1.08 0.80
N VAL A 20 10.02 -0.16 0.65
CA VAL A 20 9.27 0.02 -0.59
C VAL A 20 9.44 1.42 -1.16
N THR A 21 9.49 1.49 -2.48
CA THR A 21 9.53 2.73 -3.25
C THR A 21 8.55 2.62 -4.40
N GLY A 22 7.73 3.65 -4.61
CA GLY A 22 6.74 3.65 -5.69
C GLY A 22 5.59 4.59 -5.40
N TRP A 23 4.42 4.25 -5.95
CA TRP A 23 3.18 4.98 -5.73
C TRP A 23 2.14 4.02 -5.17
N ALA A 24 1.37 4.49 -4.19
CA ALA A 24 0.31 3.72 -3.55
C ALA A 24 -0.88 4.61 -3.19
N LEU A 25 -2.02 3.99 -2.86
CA LEU A 25 -3.18 4.69 -2.32
C LEU A 25 -3.06 4.83 -0.81
N TYR A 26 -3.29 6.05 -0.34
CA TYR A 26 -3.33 6.42 1.06
C TYR A 26 -4.72 6.92 1.42
N GLU A 27 -5.31 6.39 2.48
CA GLU A 27 -6.53 6.91 3.06
C GLU A 27 -6.20 7.72 4.32
N PRO A 28 -6.44 9.05 4.31
CA PRO A 28 -6.24 9.88 5.50
C PRO A 28 -6.95 9.31 6.73
N GLY A 29 -6.21 9.18 7.82
CA GLY A 29 -6.70 8.62 9.09
C GLY A 29 -6.71 7.09 9.18
N LYS A 30 -6.52 6.36 8.06
CA LYS A 30 -6.49 4.88 8.08
C LYS A 30 -5.14 4.27 7.73
N GLY A 31 -4.42 4.82 6.74
CA GLY A 31 -3.14 4.29 6.29
C GLY A 31 -3.08 3.97 4.79
N TRP A 32 -2.11 3.16 4.40
CA TRP A 32 -1.87 2.74 3.03
C TRP A 32 -2.67 1.50 2.67
N VAL A 33 -3.33 1.51 1.51
CA VAL A 33 -4.08 0.35 1.02
C VAL A 33 -3.13 -0.80 0.72
N ALA A 34 -3.45 -1.99 1.22
CA ALA A 34 -2.77 -3.25 0.95
C ALA A 34 -3.79 -4.39 0.85
N PHE A 35 -3.39 -5.56 0.35
CA PHE A 35 -4.24 -6.73 0.24
C PHE A 35 -3.70 -7.89 1.07
N SER A 36 -4.53 -8.52 1.90
CA SER A 36 -4.12 -9.59 2.82
C SER A 36 -3.37 -10.75 2.14
N ALA A 37 -3.69 -11.01 0.87
CA ALA A 37 -3.05 -12.04 0.06
C ALA A 37 -1.57 -11.77 -0.26
N ASP A 38 -1.12 -10.50 -0.15
CA ASP A 38 0.25 -10.08 -0.44
C ASP A 38 1.18 -10.17 0.78
N ARG A 39 0.73 -10.76 1.90
CA ARG A 39 1.59 -11.01 3.06
C ARG A 39 2.73 -11.94 2.66
N ASP A 40 3.95 -11.55 3.02
CA ASP A 40 5.12 -12.39 2.81
C ASP A 40 5.25 -13.50 3.87
N GLU A 41 6.26 -14.35 3.72
CA GLU A 41 6.58 -15.47 4.63
C GLU A 41 6.83 -15.04 6.08
N PHE A 42 7.11 -13.76 6.32
CA PHE A 42 7.31 -13.18 7.65
C PHE A 42 6.07 -12.46 8.18
N GLY A 43 4.94 -12.54 7.46
CA GLY A 43 3.69 -11.88 7.78
C GLY A 43 3.70 -10.38 7.52
N ILE A 44 4.72 -9.85 6.83
CA ILE A 44 4.82 -8.43 6.51
C ILE A 44 3.91 -8.12 5.33
N LEU A 45 3.03 -7.15 5.54
CA LEU A 45 2.15 -6.62 4.50
C LEU A 45 2.65 -5.24 4.08
N VAL A 46 2.84 -5.06 2.78
CA VAL A 46 3.25 -3.79 2.16
C VAL A 46 2.09 -3.17 1.37
N PRO A 47 2.11 -1.85 1.13
CA PRO A 47 1.09 -1.22 0.30
C PRO A 47 0.99 -1.84 -1.09
N TYR A 48 -0.20 -1.80 -1.67
CA TYR A 48 -0.42 -2.16 -3.07
C TYR A 48 0.27 -1.13 -3.98
N ILE A 49 1.32 -1.56 -4.67
CA ILE A 49 2.14 -0.74 -5.56
C ILE A 49 2.13 -1.38 -6.96
N PRO A 50 1.19 -0.98 -7.84
CA PRO A 50 1.12 -1.57 -9.17
C PRO A 50 2.32 -1.16 -10.03
N CYS A 51 2.78 -2.05 -10.90
CA CYS A 51 3.89 -1.78 -11.83
C CYS A 51 3.68 -0.53 -12.70
N GLY A 52 2.43 -0.20 -13.04
CA GLY A 52 2.08 1.02 -13.79
C GLY A 52 2.14 2.32 -12.96
N GLY A 53 2.49 2.24 -11.67
CA GLY A 53 2.70 3.37 -10.78
C GLY A 53 1.50 4.32 -10.68
N LYS A 54 1.78 5.63 -10.64
CA LYS A 54 0.76 6.67 -10.49
C LYS A 54 -0.35 6.59 -11.55
N ARG A 55 -0.02 6.24 -12.80
CA ARG A 55 -1.01 6.15 -13.89
C ARG A 55 -2.00 5.03 -13.65
N ALA A 56 -1.52 3.83 -13.26
CA ALA A 56 -2.40 2.71 -12.96
C ALA A 56 -3.34 3.03 -11.77
N LEU A 57 -2.80 3.65 -10.72
CA LEU A 57 -3.61 4.08 -9.58
C LEU A 57 -4.66 5.12 -9.96
N GLN A 58 -4.30 6.09 -10.81
CA GLN A 58 -5.26 7.08 -11.29
C GLN A 58 -6.38 6.42 -12.09
N SER A 59 -6.05 5.49 -12.98
CA SER A 59 -7.07 4.74 -13.73
C SER A 59 -8.02 3.94 -12.84
N ILE A 60 -7.55 3.39 -11.71
CA ILE A 60 -8.43 2.75 -10.71
C ILE A 60 -9.40 3.78 -10.12
N LEU A 61 -8.90 4.96 -9.71
CA LEU A 61 -9.76 6.02 -9.14
C LEU A 61 -10.74 6.57 -10.18
N ASP A 62 -10.31 6.78 -11.42
CA ASP A 62 -11.14 7.28 -12.51
C ASP A 62 -12.28 6.30 -12.86
N ALA A 63 -12.04 4.99 -12.69
CA ALA A 63 -13.04 3.95 -12.85
C ALA A 63 -14.04 3.83 -11.68
N GLY A 64 -13.92 4.68 -10.66
CA GLY A 64 -14.77 4.67 -9.46
C GLY A 64 -14.19 3.92 -8.27
N GLY A 65 -12.93 3.47 -8.33
CA GLY A 65 -12.24 2.78 -7.24
C GLY A 65 -12.19 1.26 -7.42
N PHE A 66 -12.24 0.53 -6.31
CA PHE A 66 -12.13 -0.94 -6.30
C PHE A 66 -13.50 -1.60 -6.48
N CYS A 67 -13.55 -2.70 -7.22
CA CYS A 67 -14.77 -3.49 -7.39
C CYS A 67 -15.18 -4.26 -6.12
N SER A 68 -14.23 -4.55 -5.24
CA SER A 68 -14.44 -5.22 -3.95
C SER A 68 -13.42 -4.71 -2.93
N PHE A 69 -13.81 -4.73 -1.66
CA PHE A 69 -12.96 -4.43 -0.51
C PHE A 69 -12.60 -5.68 0.29
N GLU A 70 -13.01 -6.86 -0.16
CA GLU A 70 -12.67 -8.12 0.49
C GLU A 70 -11.14 -8.31 0.50
N GLY A 71 -10.59 -8.61 1.68
CA GLY A 71 -9.15 -8.74 1.88
C GLY A 71 -8.37 -7.42 1.74
N MET A 72 -9.03 -6.27 1.63
CA MET A 72 -8.35 -4.97 1.71
C MET A 72 -8.01 -4.64 3.18
N GLU A 73 -6.78 -4.25 3.41
CA GLU A 73 -6.28 -3.78 4.70
C GLU A 73 -5.61 -2.40 4.57
N TYR A 74 -5.44 -1.75 5.72
CA TYR A 74 -4.68 -0.51 5.81
C TYR A 74 -3.42 -0.74 6.65
N VAL A 75 -2.25 -0.52 6.04
CA VAL A 75 -0.95 -0.66 6.69
C VAL A 75 -0.34 0.70 7.00
N GLN A 76 0.39 0.76 8.12
CA GLN A 76 1.10 1.95 8.56
C GLN A 76 2.59 1.81 8.28
N GLU A 77 3.23 2.94 8.01
CA GLU A 77 4.68 3.00 7.93
C GLU A 77 5.26 2.62 9.29
N LEU A 78 6.35 1.86 9.28
CA LEU A 78 7.15 1.69 10.47
C LEU A 78 7.77 3.05 10.79
N ALA A 79 7.28 3.71 11.84
CA ALA A 79 7.90 4.94 12.34
C ALA A 79 9.39 4.68 12.58
N ALA A 80 10.24 5.51 11.96
CA ALA A 80 11.68 5.48 12.13
C ALA A 80 12.07 5.68 13.61
#